data_AF-A0A8S3JRY9-F1
#
_entry.id   AF-A0A8S3JRY9-F1
#
_cell.length_a   1.000
_cell.length_b   1.000
_cell.length_c   1.000
_cell.angle_alpha   90.00
_cell.angle_beta   90.00
_cell.angle_gamma   90.00
#
_symmetry.space_group_name_H-M   'P 1'
#
loop_
_entity.id
_entity.type
_entity.pdbx_description
1 polymer ?
#
loop_
_entity_poly.entity_id
_entity_poly.type
_entity_poly.pdbx_seq_one_letter_code
_entity_poly.pdbx_strand_id
1 'polypeptide(L)'
;FGSTPSKGYSLNEALWTCSNLFANSPQRLTIKRVFIFTCNDQPHATNLTLERQAKQRAKDLNDVGIQVEVFPILTETKIKFDYKKFFQDVLMLSDDELEIRNNQTPTGRLDELLKLVYSKEHKKRAYCTVPLSLGKSTDGTPLQLSVSVFNIVRPCPKPTKIKLDMKTNMETKLVTKHYLPET
;
A
#
# COMPACT_ATOMS: atom_id res chain seq x y z
N PHE A 1 4.34 -8.08 24.58
CA PHE A 1 4.04 -6.83 23.86
C PHE A 1 3.00 -6.04 24.64
N GLY A 2 3.44 -5.30 25.66
CA GLY A 2 2.57 -4.42 26.45
C GLY A 2 3.12 -3.02 26.34
N SER A 3 2.38 -2.09 25.74
CA SER A 3 2.74 -0.68 25.84
C SER A 3 2.28 -0.21 27.21
N THR A 4 3.24 0.14 28.06
CA THR A 4 2.98 1.04 29.18
C THR A 4 2.39 2.35 28.63
N PRO A 5 1.41 2.96 29.30
CA PRO A 5 0.82 4.22 28.86
C PRO A 5 1.89 5.32 29.03
N SER A 6 2.61 5.66 27.96
CA SER A 6 3.59 6.74 28.02
C SER A 6 2.88 8.09 28.06
N LYS A 7 3.42 9.02 28.85
CA LYS A 7 2.97 10.40 29.11
C LYS A 7 3.09 11.34 27.89
N GLY A 8 2.87 10.82 26.69
CA GLY A 8 3.10 11.47 25.41
C GLY A 8 3.63 10.44 24.41
N TYR A 9 3.22 10.56 23.15
CA TYR A 9 3.76 9.79 22.04
C TYR A 9 4.45 10.74 21.06
N SER A 10 5.40 10.24 20.28
CA SER A 10 6.03 10.99 19.18
C SER A 10 5.76 10.26 17.87
N LEU A 11 5.01 10.89 16.97
CA LEU A 11 4.71 10.28 15.66
C LEU A 11 5.99 10.18 14.81
N ASN A 12 6.93 11.10 15.00
CA ASN A 12 8.26 11.02 14.39
C ASN A 12 8.98 9.71 14.75
N GLU A 13 9.03 9.35 16.03
CA GLU A 13 9.68 8.12 16.49
C GLU A 13 8.99 6.86 15.95
N ALA A 14 7.66 6.86 15.89
CA ALA A 14 6.89 5.76 15.32
C ALA A 14 7.21 5.57 13.82
N LEU A 15 7.23 6.66 13.05
CA LEU A 15 7.59 6.64 11.63
C LEU A 15 9.06 6.23 11.41
N TRP A 16 9.96 6.69 12.28
CA TRP A 16 11.37 6.28 12.26
C TRP A 16 11.53 4.78 12.51
N THR A 17 10.81 4.25 13.49
CA THR A 17 10.78 2.81 13.80
C THR A 17 10.29 1.99 12.61
N CYS A 18 9.24 2.46 11.92
CA CYS A 18 8.74 1.83 10.70
C CYS A 18 9.79 1.83 9.59
N SER A 19 10.54 2.92 9.43
CA SER A 19 11.66 3.01 8.48
C SER A 19 12.71 1.93 8.73
N ASN A 20 13.11 1.79 9.99
CA ASN A 20 14.11 0.80 10.41
C ASN A 20 13.63 -0.64 10.19
N LEU A 21 12.33 -0.89 10.37
CA LEU A 21 11.75 -2.21 10.10
C LEU A 21 11.92 -2.59 8.62
N PHE A 22 11.72 -1.65 7.70
CA PHE A 22 11.98 -1.90 6.28
C PHE A 22 13.46 -2.01 5.95
N ALA A 23 14.33 -1.26 6.62
CA ALA A 23 15.78 -1.32 6.41
C ALA A 23 16.38 -2.65 6.88
N ASN A 24 15.85 -3.21 7.97
CA ASN A 24 16.30 -4.47 8.56
C ASN A 24 15.68 -5.72 7.90
N SER A 25 14.85 -5.55 6.86
CA SER A 25 14.28 -6.69 6.13
C SER A 25 15.35 -7.43 5.33
N PRO A 26 15.52 -8.75 5.50
CA PRO A 26 16.49 -9.54 4.73
C PRO A 26 16.10 -9.71 3.26
N GLN A 27 14.85 -9.40 2.91
CA GLN A 27 14.34 -9.50 1.55
C GLN A 27 14.24 -8.12 0.88
N ARG A 28 14.52 -8.08 -0.42
CA ARG A 28 14.31 -6.88 -1.24
C ARG A 28 12.82 -6.67 -1.49
N LEU A 29 12.23 -5.76 -0.73
CA LEU A 29 10.82 -5.38 -0.87
C LEU A 29 10.64 -4.43 -2.07
N THR A 30 9.80 -4.81 -3.02
CA THR A 30 9.41 -3.94 -4.16
C THR A 30 8.47 -2.83 -3.74
N ILE A 31 7.66 -3.07 -2.70
CA ILE A 31 6.67 -2.12 -2.19
C ILE A 31 6.89 -2.00 -0.69
N LYS A 32 7.01 -0.77 -0.20
CA LYS A 32 7.09 -0.45 1.23
C LYS A 32 5.96 0.50 1.55
N ARG A 33 5.03 0.08 2.39
CA ARG A 33 3.84 0.86 2.73
C ARG A 33 3.52 0.74 4.21
N VAL A 34 3.27 1.87 4.86
CA VAL A 34 2.85 1.97 6.27
C VAL A 34 1.39 2.35 6.30
N PHE A 35 0.57 1.53 6.95
CA PHE A 35 -0.84 1.81 7.20
C PHE A 35 -1.01 2.36 8.62
N ILE A 36 -1.53 3.58 8.71
CA ILE A 36 -1.83 4.26 9.97
C ILE A 36 -3.33 4.21 10.17
N PHE A 37 -3.78 3.50 11.20
CA PHE A 37 -5.16 3.49 11.64
C PHE A 37 -5.30 4.46 12.81
N THR A 38 -6.11 5.51 12.66
CA THR A 38 -6.23 6.56 13.68
C THR A 38 -7.60 7.23 13.68
N CYS A 39 -8.09 7.57 14.87
CA CYS A 39 -9.22 8.49 15.03
C CYS A 39 -8.75 9.94 15.25
N ASN A 40 -7.49 10.19 15.62
CA ASN A 40 -6.97 11.54 15.81
C ASN A 40 -6.58 12.16 14.47
N ASP A 41 -7.13 13.33 14.13
CA ASP A 41 -6.93 14.07 12.87
C ASP A 41 -5.79 15.09 13.00
N GLN A 42 -5.49 15.55 14.21
CA GLN A 42 -4.40 16.48 14.50
C GLN A 42 -3.54 15.95 15.66
N PRO A 43 -2.70 14.92 15.41
CA PRO A 43 -1.70 14.51 16.38
C PRO A 43 -0.75 15.68 16.69
N HIS A 44 -0.37 15.82 17.97
CA HIS A 44 0.54 16.88 18.46
C HIS A 44 0.01 18.32 18.36
N ALA A 45 -1.31 18.54 18.34
CA ALA A 45 -1.90 19.89 18.29
C ALA A 45 -1.38 20.87 19.36
N THR A 46 -0.93 20.36 20.51
CA THR A 46 -0.37 21.17 21.61
C THR A 46 1.13 21.45 21.48
N ASN A 47 1.84 20.76 20.59
CA ASN A 47 3.30 20.86 20.45
C ASN A 47 3.71 20.93 18.97
N LEU A 48 3.86 22.16 18.48
CA LEU A 48 4.26 22.47 17.10
C LEU A 48 5.62 21.87 16.71
N THR A 49 6.53 21.67 17.67
CA THR A 49 7.84 21.06 17.39
C THR A 49 7.69 19.59 17.02
N LEU A 50 6.89 18.83 17.78
CA LEU A 50 6.59 17.42 17.47
C LEU A 50 5.81 17.29 16.16
N GLU A 51 4.90 18.23 15.89
CA GLU A 51 4.15 18.28 14.64
C GLU A 51 5.09 18.45 13.43
N ARG A 52 5.98 19.44 13.46
CA ARG A 52 6.95 19.70 12.38
C ARG A 52 7.89 18.52 12.17
N GLN A 53 8.38 17.92 13.25
CA GLN A 53 9.25 16.75 13.17
C GLN A 53 8.53 15.55 12.52
N ALA A 54 7.26 15.33 12.86
CA ALA A 54 6.48 14.24 12.26
C ALA A 54 6.24 14.48 10.76
N LYS A 55 5.91 15.71 10.34
CA LYS A 55 5.75 16.08 8.92
C LYS A 55 7.05 15.92 8.14
N GLN A 56 8.18 16.38 8.70
CA GLN A 56 9.49 16.20 8.07
C GLN A 56 9.83 14.71 7.92
N ARG A 57 9.59 13.91 8.96
CA ARG A 57 9.88 12.47 8.89
C ARG A 57 9.02 11.74 7.87
N ALA A 58 7.76 12.14 7.70
CA ALA A 58 6.89 11.60 6.67
C ALA A 58 7.42 11.92 5.26
N LYS A 59 7.96 13.12 5.05
CA LYS A 59 8.65 13.49 3.81
C LYS A 59 9.87 12.60 3.56
N ASP A 60 10.73 12.43 4.56
CA ASP A 60 11.91 11.57 4.43
C ASP A 60 11.53 10.12 4.06
N LEU A 61 10.43 9.59 4.62
CA LEU A 61 9.90 8.27 4.26
C LEU A 61 9.48 8.21 2.79
N ASN A 62 8.79 9.25 2.30
CA ASN A 62 8.39 9.34 0.90
C ASN A 62 9.61 9.36 -0.03
N ASP A 63 10.63 10.14 0.31
CA ASP A 63 11.89 10.23 -0.45
C ASP A 63 12.63 8.89 -0.51
N VAL A 64 12.56 8.09 0.55
CA VAL A 64 13.11 6.71 0.60
C VAL A 64 12.22 5.69 -0.16
N GLY A 65 11.05 6.11 -0.64
CA GLY A 65 10.08 5.26 -1.35
C GLY A 65 9.19 4.43 -0.43
N ILE A 66 9.07 4.82 0.85
CA ILE A 66 8.11 4.25 1.80
C ILE A 66 6.83 5.09 1.76
N GLN A 67 5.74 4.47 1.34
CA GLN A 67 4.45 5.14 1.22
C GLN A 67 3.70 5.10 2.55
N VAL A 68 3.21 6.24 3.01
CA VAL A 68 2.35 6.32 4.19
C VAL A 68 0.90 6.43 3.74
N GLU A 69 0.01 5.64 4.34
CA GLU A 69 -1.43 5.69 4.08
C GLU A 69 -2.18 5.73 5.40
N VAL A 70 -3.15 6.64 5.50
CA VAL A 70 -3.95 6.84 6.71
C VAL A 70 -5.38 6.36 6.49
N PHE A 71 -5.87 5.56 7.41
CA PHE A 71 -7.23 5.08 7.46
C PHE A 71 -7.92 5.67 8.71
N PRO A 72 -8.82 6.64 8.52
CA PRO A 72 -9.60 7.19 9.60
C PRO A 72 -10.48 6.13 10.25
N ILE A 73 -10.45 6.07 11.57
CA ILE A 73 -11.43 5.34 12.37
C ILE A 73 -12.38 6.37 12.94
N LEU A 74 -13.62 6.39 12.45
CA LEU A 74 -14.67 7.22 13.04
C LEU A 74 -15.23 6.53 14.28
N THR A 75 -15.54 7.33 15.29
CA THR A 75 -16.16 6.90 16.55
C THR A 75 -17.42 7.71 16.79
N GLU A 76 -18.26 7.29 17.75
CA GLU A 76 -19.47 8.05 18.13
C GLU A 76 -19.14 9.51 18.50
N THR A 77 -17.99 9.72 19.15
CA THR A 77 -17.48 11.04 19.52
C THR A 77 -16.83 11.80 18.36
N LYS A 78 -16.47 11.12 17.28
CA LYS A 78 -15.76 11.71 16.15
C LYS A 78 -16.29 11.19 14.82
N ILE A 79 -17.31 11.93 14.37
CA ILE A 79 -18.09 11.65 13.17
C ILE A 79 -17.37 12.13 11.90
N LYS A 80 -16.34 12.96 12.03
CA LYS A 80 -15.58 13.50 10.89
C LYS A 80 -14.09 13.43 11.14
N PHE A 81 -13.34 13.14 10.07
CA PHE A 81 -11.90 13.19 10.05
C PHE A 81 -11.45 14.27 9.06
N ASP A 82 -10.62 15.20 9.51
CA ASP A 82 -10.14 16.30 8.68
C ASP A 82 -8.66 16.11 8.33
N TYR A 83 -8.40 15.72 7.09
CA TYR A 83 -7.04 15.55 6.59
C TYR A 83 -6.25 16.87 6.54
N LYS A 84 -6.91 18.02 6.30
CA LYS A 84 -6.22 19.31 6.10
C LYS A 84 -5.44 19.77 7.33
N LYS A 85 -5.85 19.35 8.54
CA LYS A 85 -5.20 19.78 9.79
C LYS A 85 -3.76 19.31 9.92
N PHE A 86 -3.46 18.10 9.47
CA PHE A 86 -2.14 17.49 9.67
C PHE A 86 -1.79 16.48 8.59
N PHE A 87 -2.70 15.58 8.26
CA PHE A 87 -2.41 14.45 7.38
C PHE A 87 -2.27 14.81 5.90
N GLN A 88 -2.75 15.98 5.46
CA GLN A 88 -2.51 16.50 4.12
C GLN A 88 -1.00 16.58 3.83
N ASP A 89 -0.24 17.20 4.75
CA ASP A 89 1.21 17.35 4.62
C ASP A 89 1.93 16.00 4.76
N VAL A 90 1.48 15.13 5.67
CA VAL A 90 2.10 13.81 5.88
C VAL A 90 1.95 12.91 4.67
N LEU A 91 0.80 12.98 4.00
CA LEU A 91 0.47 12.15 2.84
C LEU A 91 0.89 12.80 1.52
N MET A 92 1.37 14.05 1.55
CA MET A 92 1.74 14.85 0.37
C MET A 92 0.59 14.94 -0.65
N LEU A 93 -0.64 15.11 -0.18
CA LEU A 93 -1.83 15.14 -1.04
C LEU A 93 -1.94 16.47 -1.77
N SER A 94 -2.29 16.43 -3.05
CA SER A 94 -2.81 17.61 -3.75
C SER A 94 -4.23 17.97 -3.27
N ASP A 95 -4.70 19.17 -3.60
CA ASP A 95 -6.06 19.57 -3.26
C ASP A 95 -7.12 18.65 -3.90
N ASP A 96 -6.92 18.25 -5.17
CA ASP A 96 -7.79 17.30 -5.87
C ASP A 96 -7.82 15.93 -5.18
N GLU A 97 -6.66 15.41 -4.76
CA GLU A 97 -6.56 14.12 -4.06
C GLU A 97 -7.24 14.17 -2.69
N LEU A 98 -7.14 15.31 -2.01
CA LEU A 98 -7.76 15.53 -0.72
C LEU A 98 -9.29 15.58 -0.84
N GLU A 99 -9.83 16.20 -1.88
CA GLU A 99 -11.28 16.16 -2.15
C GLU A 99 -11.78 14.74 -2.40
N ILE A 100 -11.08 13.97 -3.24
CA ILE A 100 -11.40 12.56 -3.51
C ILE A 100 -11.40 11.76 -2.20
N ARG A 101 -10.41 11.97 -1.34
CA ARG A 101 -10.27 11.23 -0.08
C ARG A 101 -11.34 11.61 0.94
N ASN A 102 -11.72 12.87 1.01
CA ASN A 102 -12.83 13.33 1.86
C ASN A 102 -14.15 12.66 1.44
N ASN A 103 -14.40 12.50 0.14
CA ASN A 103 -15.57 11.81 -0.39
C ASN A 103 -15.57 10.29 -0.11
N GLN A 104 -14.39 9.71 0.16
CA GLN A 104 -14.21 8.28 0.46
C GLN A 104 -14.14 7.98 1.97
N THR A 105 -14.36 8.97 2.84
CA THR A 105 -14.21 8.80 4.29
C THR A 105 -15.18 7.72 4.81
N PRO A 106 -14.69 6.68 5.53
CA PRO A 106 -15.53 5.56 5.99
C PRO A 106 -16.58 6.02 7.00
N THR A 107 -17.78 5.44 7.01
CA THR A 107 -18.90 5.83 7.90
C THR A 107 -18.77 5.33 9.35
N GLY A 108 -17.62 4.78 9.72
CA GLY A 108 -17.39 4.14 11.03
C GLY A 108 -17.70 2.64 11.08
N ARG A 109 -18.15 2.03 9.97
CA ARG A 109 -18.37 0.58 9.88
C ARG A 109 -17.09 -0.16 9.51
N LEU A 110 -16.86 -1.31 10.15
CA LEU A 110 -15.68 -2.14 9.90
C LEU A 110 -15.62 -2.65 8.45
N ASP A 111 -16.74 -3.05 7.86
CA ASP A 111 -16.77 -3.57 6.49
C ASP A 111 -16.33 -2.53 5.45
N GLU A 112 -16.65 -1.26 5.68
CA GLU A 112 -16.22 -0.16 4.81
C GLU A 112 -14.74 0.13 4.97
N LEU A 113 -14.25 0.14 6.22
CA LEU A 113 -12.82 0.26 6.50
C LEU A 113 -12.04 -0.88 5.83
N LEU A 114 -12.53 -2.12 5.92
CA LEU A 114 -11.92 -3.28 5.26
C LEU A 114 -11.87 -3.11 3.75
N LYS A 115 -12.97 -2.68 3.11
CA LYS A 115 -12.98 -2.39 1.66
C LYS A 115 -11.94 -1.35 1.27
N LEU A 116 -11.80 -0.29 2.05
CA LEU A 116 -10.79 0.75 1.83
C LEU A 116 -9.37 0.20 1.98
N VAL A 117 -9.10 -0.58 3.03
CA VAL A 117 -7.80 -1.24 3.23
C VAL A 117 -7.49 -2.15 2.05
N TYR A 118 -8.43 -3.03 1.65
CA TYR A 118 -8.25 -3.93 0.51
C TYR A 118 -8.00 -3.19 -0.81
N SER A 119 -8.66 -2.05 -1.03
CA SER A 119 -8.42 -1.21 -2.21
C SER A 119 -6.98 -0.68 -2.32
N LYS A 120 -6.28 -0.58 -1.18
CA LYS A 120 -4.92 -0.07 -1.07
C LYS A 120 -3.91 -1.13 -0.64
N GLU A 121 -4.30 -2.37 -0.39
CA GLU A 121 -3.38 -3.42 0.06
C GLU A 121 -2.38 -3.78 -1.04
N HIS A 122 -2.86 -3.93 -2.27
CA HIS A 122 -2.04 -4.33 -3.40
C HIS A 122 -1.81 -3.17 -4.38
N LYS A 123 -0.60 -3.10 -4.95
CA LYS A 123 -0.33 -2.22 -6.09
C LYS A 123 -1.08 -2.72 -7.33
N LYS A 124 -1.59 -1.81 -8.14
CA LYS A 124 -2.15 -2.12 -9.47
C LYS A 124 -1.13 -2.92 -10.28
N ARG A 125 -1.51 -4.11 -10.75
CA ARG A 125 -0.68 -4.97 -11.59
C ARG A 125 -1.38 -5.18 -12.92
N ALA A 126 -0.82 -4.59 -13.97
CA ALA A 126 -1.28 -4.85 -15.33
C ALA A 126 -1.04 -6.32 -15.68
N TYR A 127 -2.01 -6.95 -16.33
CA TYR A 127 -1.87 -8.28 -16.89
C TYR A 127 -0.98 -8.24 -18.13
N CYS A 128 -1.23 -7.29 -19.01
CA CYS A 128 -0.40 -6.97 -20.17
C CYS A 128 -0.61 -5.51 -20.58
N THR A 129 0.28 -5.00 -21.43
CA THR A 129 0.14 -3.71 -22.09
C THR A 129 0.09 -3.93 -23.60
N VAL A 130 -0.92 -3.40 -24.27
CA VAL A 130 -1.18 -3.63 -25.69
C VAL A 130 -1.43 -2.30 -26.42
N PRO A 131 -1.01 -2.16 -27.69
CA PRO A 131 -1.32 -0.96 -28.48
C PRO A 131 -2.78 -0.97 -28.94
N LEU A 132 -3.56 0.03 -28.52
CA LEU A 132 -4.90 0.32 -29.03
C LEU A 132 -4.77 1.23 -30.26
N SER A 133 -5.04 0.68 -31.44
CA SER A 133 -5.03 1.44 -32.70
C SER A 133 -6.40 2.05 -32.97
N LEU A 134 -6.49 3.38 -33.08
CA LEU A 134 -7.73 4.10 -33.35
C LEU A 134 -8.05 4.18 -34.85
N GLY A 135 -7.02 4.16 -35.69
CA GLY A 135 -7.15 4.28 -37.14
C GLY A 135 -5.81 4.67 -37.78
N LYS A 136 -5.83 4.92 -39.10
CA LYS A 136 -4.69 5.47 -39.83
C LYS A 136 -4.88 6.98 -39.98
N SER A 137 -3.82 7.76 -39.76
CA SER A 137 -3.76 9.19 -40.08
C SER A 137 -3.76 9.41 -41.60
N THR A 138 -3.92 10.66 -42.04
CA THR A 138 -3.80 11.07 -43.46
C THR A 138 -2.48 10.64 -44.09
N ASP A 139 -1.43 10.52 -43.27
CA ASP A 139 -0.07 10.12 -43.70
C ASP A 139 0.15 8.60 -43.66
N GLY A 140 -0.92 7.81 -43.44
CA GLY A 140 -0.86 6.34 -43.38
C GLY A 140 -0.30 5.76 -42.08
N THR A 141 0.19 6.61 -41.16
CA THR A 141 0.68 6.21 -39.84
C THR A 141 -0.48 5.78 -38.93
N PRO A 142 -0.39 4.64 -38.24
CA PRO A 142 -1.44 4.23 -37.31
C PRO A 142 -1.40 5.10 -36.04
N LEU A 143 -2.54 5.72 -35.72
CA LEU A 143 -2.72 6.43 -34.45
C LEU A 143 -2.92 5.37 -33.35
N GLN A 144 -1.91 5.20 -32.49
CA GLN A 144 -1.89 4.16 -31.46
C GLN A 144 -1.71 4.75 -30.06
N LEU A 145 -2.42 4.18 -29.10
CA LEU A 145 -2.30 4.45 -27.67
C LEU A 145 -1.86 3.19 -26.95
N SER A 146 -0.91 3.28 -26.02
CA SER A 146 -0.53 2.14 -25.19
C SER A 146 -1.54 1.97 -24.05
N VAL A 147 -2.24 0.83 -24.00
CA VAL A 147 -3.27 0.56 -22.99
C VAL A 147 -2.86 -0.63 -22.13
N SER A 148 -2.96 -0.47 -20.82
CA SER A 148 -2.73 -1.55 -19.87
C SER A 148 -4.02 -2.28 -19.56
N VAL A 149 -4.04 -3.60 -19.79
CA VAL A 149 -5.18 -4.47 -19.46
C VAL A 149 -5.01 -4.97 -18.04
N PHE A 150 -6.04 -4.84 -17.22
CA PHE A 150 -6.06 -5.30 -15.83
C PHE A 150 -7.03 -6.47 -15.68
N ASN A 151 -6.64 -7.47 -14.88
CA ASN A 151 -7.54 -8.56 -14.51
C ASN A 151 -8.16 -8.24 -13.13
N ILE A 152 -9.38 -7.71 -13.14
CA ILE A 152 -10.08 -7.25 -11.93
C ILE A 152 -10.62 -8.44 -11.12
N VAL A 153 -11.05 -9.51 -11.80
CA VAL A 153 -11.65 -10.69 -11.17
C VAL A 153 -10.89 -11.93 -11.60
N ARG A 154 -10.30 -12.63 -10.63
CA ARG A 154 -9.55 -13.87 -10.87
C ARG A 154 -10.14 -15.00 -10.03
N PRO A 155 -10.33 -16.21 -10.59
CA PRO A 155 -10.67 -17.36 -9.78
C PRO A 155 -9.55 -17.62 -8.76
N CYS A 156 -9.93 -17.95 -7.53
CA CYS A 156 -9.00 -18.32 -6.45
C CYS A 156 -9.05 -19.86 -6.25
N PRO A 157 -8.37 -20.64 -7.11
CA PRO A 157 -8.33 -22.09 -6.94
C PRO A 157 -7.50 -22.45 -5.71
N LYS A 158 -7.76 -23.64 -5.16
CA LYS A 158 -6.93 -24.21 -4.09
C LYS A 158 -5.46 -24.27 -4.55
N PRO A 159 -4.49 -23.82 -3.72
CA PRO A 159 -3.07 -23.95 -4.05
C PRO A 159 -2.69 -25.39 -4.37
N THR A 160 -1.77 -25.57 -5.32
CA THR A 160 -1.28 -26.89 -5.70
C THR A 160 -0.46 -27.52 -4.56
N LYS A 161 -0.46 -28.85 -4.50
CA LYS A 161 0.36 -29.58 -3.52
C LYS A 161 1.85 -29.35 -3.76
N ILE A 162 2.60 -29.14 -2.69
CA ILE A 162 4.07 -29.02 -2.70
C ILE A 162 4.64 -30.38 -2.28
N LYS A 163 5.63 -30.89 -3.02
CA LYS A 163 6.30 -32.15 -2.68
C LYS A 163 7.36 -31.89 -1.62
N LEU A 164 7.30 -32.62 -0.51
CA LEU A 164 8.23 -32.50 0.60
C LEU A 164 9.08 -33.76 0.74
N ASP A 165 10.29 -33.60 1.25
CA ASP A 165 11.10 -34.73 1.70
C ASP A 165 10.54 -35.25 3.04
N MET A 166 10.33 -36.56 3.15
CA MET A 166 9.70 -37.20 4.32
C MET A 166 10.49 -36.97 5.61
N LYS A 167 11.83 -36.93 5.54
CA LYS A 167 12.68 -36.84 6.73
C LYS A 167 12.88 -35.41 7.20
N THR A 168 13.05 -34.48 6.26
CA THR A 168 13.41 -33.10 6.57
C THR A 168 12.23 -32.12 6.49
N ASN A 169 11.10 -32.55 5.93
CA ASN A 169 9.94 -31.69 5.60
C ASN A 169 10.32 -30.48 4.72
N MET A 170 11.45 -30.53 4.03
CA MET A 170 11.87 -29.48 3.11
C MET A 170 11.26 -29.68 1.73
N GLU A 171 11.03 -28.57 1.02
CA GLU A 171 10.49 -28.59 -0.34
C GLU A 171 11.45 -29.27 -1.32
N THR A 172 10.91 -30.15 -2.16
CA THR A 172 11.67 -30.87 -3.19
C THR A 172 11.49 -30.21 -4.55
N LYS A 173 12.60 -30.08 -5.29
CA LYS A 173 12.59 -29.54 -6.66
C LYS A 173 12.27 -30.66 -7.66
N LEU A 174 11.17 -30.52 -8.41
CA LEU A 174 10.86 -31.42 -9.51
C LEU A 174 11.73 -31.08 -10.73
N VAL A 175 12.47 -32.07 -11.25
CA VAL A 175 13.22 -31.95 -12.50
C VAL A 175 12.64 -32.96 -13.47
N THR A 176 12.02 -32.47 -14.54
CA THR A 176 11.47 -33.31 -15.62
C THR A 176 12.46 -33.33 -16.78
N LYS A 177 12.87 -34.52 -17.20
CA LYS A 177 13.74 -34.74 -18.35
C LYS A 177 13.03 -35.64 -19.36
N HIS A 178 13.18 -35.33 -20.64
CA HIS A 178 12.65 -36.11 -21.73
C HIS A 178 13.79 -36.85 -22.42
N TYR A 179 13.58 -38.13 -22.74
CA TYR A 179 14.56 -39.00 -23.39
C TYR A 179 13.91 -39.70 -24.57
N LEU A 180 14.68 -39.88 -25.65
CA LEU A 180 14.27 -40.70 -26.78
C LEU A 180 14.33 -42.17 -26.34
N PRO A 181 13.30 -43.00 -26.60
CA PRO A 181 13.30 -44.40 -26.20
C PRO A 181 14.37 -45.26 -26.91
N GLU A 182 14.92 -44.77 -28.02
CA GLU A 182 15.80 -45.53 -28.93
C GLU A 182 17.31 -45.28 -28.71
N THR A 183 17.66 -44.45 -27.73
CA THR A 183 19.05 -44.17 -27.30
C THR A 183 19.20 -44.43 -25.82
#